data_AF-A0A7S3S1H6-F1
#
_entry.id   AF-A0A7S3S1H6-F1
#
_cell.length_a   1.000
_cell.length_b   1.000
_cell.length_c   1.000
_cell.angle_alpha   90.00
_cell.angle_beta   90.00
_cell.angle_gamma   90.00
#
_symmetry.space_group_name_H-M   'P 1'
#
loop_
_entity.id
_entity.type
_entity.pdbx_description
1 polymer ?
#
loop_
_entity_poly.entity_id
_entity_poly.type
_entity_poly.pdbx_seq_one_letter_code
_entity_poly.pdbx_strand_id
1 'polypeptide(L)'
;VSWSQLLALSLAPEEEPVLTVGRAKDCWVKLSDPRVSQKHFEIVARQRKAERKGDGADGDTHPPDLEELVYECFLNDYSSNGTAVNGNLVGKGNSRQLRSGDEIIVLPPSRVGHDEMVGFLFRNSTESLHEPEEVRMLALEELVICPICMQAIYKC
;
A
#
# COMPACT_ATOMS: atom_id res chain seq x y z
N VAL A 1 3.21 13.52 6.71
CA VAL A 1 4.32 12.98 5.90
C VAL A 1 5.45 14.01 5.82
N SER A 2 6.72 13.60 5.82
CA SER A 2 7.85 14.55 5.71
C SER A 2 8.04 14.99 4.26
N TRP A 3 8.37 16.27 4.02
CA TRP A 3 8.68 16.80 2.69
C TRP A 3 9.81 16.04 1.97
N SER A 4 10.83 15.60 2.70
CA SER A 4 11.93 14.79 2.14
C SER A 4 11.44 13.45 1.57
N GLN A 5 10.37 12.90 2.13
CA GLN A 5 9.81 11.62 1.73
C GLN A 5 8.97 11.76 0.45
N LEU A 6 8.13 12.80 0.38
CA LEU A 6 7.37 13.12 -0.83
C LEU A 6 8.28 13.45 -2.01
N LEU A 7 9.39 14.15 -1.76
CA LEU A 7 10.39 14.43 -2.78
C LEU A 7 11.05 13.13 -3.29
N ALA A 8 11.44 12.22 -2.40
CA ALA A 8 12.02 10.94 -2.80
C ALA A 8 11.06 10.12 -3.68
N LEU A 9 9.76 10.17 -3.39
CA LEU A 9 8.72 9.47 -4.15
C LEU A 9 8.42 10.12 -5.50
N SER A 10 8.50 11.45 -5.60
CA SER A 10 8.39 12.16 -6.87
C SER A 10 9.58 11.90 -7.82
N LEU A 11 10.72 11.52 -7.26
CA LEU A 11 11.95 11.24 -7.98
C LEU A 11 12.14 9.74 -8.27
N ALA A 12 11.36 8.87 -7.62
CA ALA A 12 11.41 7.44 -7.85
C ALA A 12 10.90 7.10 -9.26
N PRO A 13 11.55 6.19 -10.00
CA PRO A 13 11.03 5.70 -11.27
C PRO A 13 9.61 5.14 -11.08
N GLU A 14 8.70 5.39 -12.04
CA GLU A 14 7.27 4.98 -11.96
C GLU A 14 7.04 3.45 -11.81
N GLU A 15 8.09 2.64 -11.92
CA GLU A 15 8.06 1.18 -11.83
C GLU A 15 8.87 0.60 -10.65
N GLU A 16 9.59 1.43 -9.89
CA GLU A 16 10.26 0.92 -8.69
C GLU A 16 9.25 0.64 -7.59
N PRO A 17 9.33 -0.52 -6.92
CA PRO A 17 8.47 -0.80 -5.79
C PRO A 17 8.75 0.21 -4.68
N VAL A 18 7.68 0.70 -4.05
CA VAL A 18 7.75 1.47 -2.79
C VAL A 18 7.72 0.56 -1.57
N LEU A 19 7.34 -0.70 -1.78
CA LEU A 19 7.41 -1.76 -0.78
C LEU A 19 7.62 -3.13 -1.43
N THR A 20 8.40 -3.99 -0.77
CA THR A 20 8.59 -5.40 -1.12
C THR A 20 8.42 -6.23 0.15
N VAL A 21 7.64 -7.30 0.06
CA VAL A 21 7.34 -8.19 1.18
C VAL A 21 7.68 -9.61 0.79
N GLY A 22 8.40 -10.33 1.64
CA GLY A 22 8.81 -11.71 1.37
C GLY A 22 9.80 -12.25 2.39
N ARG A 23 10.36 -13.44 2.14
CA ARG A 23 11.38 -14.04 3.02
C ARG A 23 12.81 -13.64 2.68
N ALA A 24 13.03 -13.13 1.48
CA ALA A 24 14.35 -12.77 1.01
C ALA A 24 14.92 -11.61 1.83
N LYS A 25 16.25 -11.57 1.97
CA LYS A 25 16.96 -10.60 2.83
C LYS A 25 16.89 -9.16 2.31
N ASP A 26 16.58 -9.00 1.04
CA ASP A 26 16.46 -7.74 0.30
C ASP A 26 15.02 -7.22 0.25
N CYS A 27 14.05 -7.97 0.79
CA CYS A 27 12.70 -7.44 0.98
C CYS A 27 12.69 -6.41 2.12
N TRP A 28 11.99 -5.29 1.93
CA TRP A 28 11.83 -4.28 2.97
C TRP A 28 11.09 -4.83 4.18
N VAL A 29 10.02 -5.59 3.97
CA VAL A 29 9.37 -6.36 5.03
C VAL A 29 9.76 -7.81 4.87
N LYS A 30 10.59 -8.27 5.80
CA LYS A 30 11.05 -9.65 5.84
C LYS A 30 10.16 -10.49 6.76
N LEU A 31 9.56 -11.53 6.20
CA LEU A 31 8.82 -12.55 6.95
C LEU A 31 9.68 -13.82 7.08
N SER A 32 9.70 -14.43 8.26
CA SER A 32 10.48 -15.66 8.52
C SER A 32 9.74 -16.94 8.14
N ASP A 33 8.40 -16.89 8.07
CA ASP A 33 7.55 -18.05 7.86
C ASP A 33 7.84 -18.74 6.51
N PRO A 34 8.16 -20.06 6.49
CA PRO A 34 8.57 -20.77 5.28
C PRO A 34 7.48 -20.88 4.20
N ARG A 35 6.20 -20.66 4.54
CA ARG A 35 5.06 -20.66 3.62
C ARG A 35 5.00 -19.39 2.77
N VAL A 36 5.75 -18.35 3.14
CA VAL A 36 5.85 -17.10 2.38
C VAL A 36 6.87 -17.28 1.24
N SER A 37 6.62 -16.77 0.04
CA SER A 37 7.60 -16.78 -1.04
C SER A 37 8.81 -15.88 -0.75
N GLN A 38 9.94 -16.10 -1.47
CA GLN A 38 11.15 -15.28 -1.30
C GLN A 38 10.86 -13.80 -1.56
N LYS A 39 10.21 -13.50 -2.68
CA LYS A 39 9.49 -12.25 -2.94
C LYS A 39 8.01 -12.62 -3.05
N HIS A 40 7.18 -12.18 -2.11
CA HIS A 40 5.78 -12.56 -2.02
C HIS A 40 4.90 -11.60 -2.81
N PHE A 41 4.98 -10.32 -2.49
CA PHE A 41 4.34 -9.26 -3.26
C PHE A 41 5.18 -7.99 -3.17
N GLU A 42 4.87 -7.03 -4.02
CA GLU A 42 5.37 -5.67 -3.90
C GLU A 42 4.22 -4.69 -4.08
N ILE A 43 4.43 -3.45 -3.62
CA ILE A 43 3.54 -2.33 -3.88
C ILE A 43 4.33 -1.33 -4.71
N VAL A 44 3.74 -0.90 -5.82
CA VAL A 44 4.22 0.21 -6.65
C VAL A 44 3.29 1.40 -6.47
N ALA A 45 3.83 2.61 -6.45
CA ALA A 45 3.05 3.84 -6.39
C ALA A 45 3.25 4.62 -7.69
N ARG A 46 2.16 5.08 -8.29
CA ARG A 46 2.16 5.88 -9.52
C ARG A 46 1.54 7.23 -9.23
N GLN A 47 2.21 8.30 -9.63
CA GLN A 47 1.63 9.64 -9.48
C GLN A 47 0.40 9.75 -10.37
N ARG A 48 -0.72 10.17 -9.78
CA ARG A 48 -1.92 10.50 -10.56
C ARG A 48 -1.65 11.83 -11.25
N LYS A 49 -1.29 11.80 -12.53
CA LYS A 49 -1.25 13.04 -13.33
C LYS A 49 -2.68 13.57 -13.40
N ALA A 50 -2.92 14.74 -12.83
CA ALA A 50 -4.19 15.42 -12.98
C ALA A 50 -4.44 15.58 -14.49
N GLU A 51 -5.48 14.91 -15.01
CA GLU A 51 -5.94 15.19 -16.36
C GLU A 51 -6.29 16.69 -16.39
N ARG A 52 -5.52 17.48 -17.14
CA ARG A 52 -5.89 18.87 -17.41
C ARG A 52 -7.25 18.83 -18.10
N LYS A 53 -8.33 19.08 -17.35
CA LYS A 53 -9.61 19.44 -17.95
C LYS A 53 -9.36 20.65 -18.82
N GLY A 54 -9.40 20.45 -20.14
CA GLY A 54 -9.32 21.53 -21.11
C GLY A 54 -10.44 22.53 -20.88
N ASP A 55 -10.05 23.80 -20.83
CA ASP A 55 -10.77 25.00 -21.21
C ASP A 55 -12.29 25.01 -20.96
N GLY A 56 -12.66 25.31 -19.72
CA GLY A 56 -13.96 25.87 -19.37
C GLY A 56 -13.73 27.14 -18.59
N ALA A 57 -13.81 28.29 -19.26
CA ALA A 57 -13.78 29.59 -18.64
C ALA A 57 -14.91 29.72 -17.63
N ASP A 58 -14.58 29.87 -16.35
CA ASP A 58 -15.13 30.90 -15.48
C ASP A 58 -14.32 30.93 -14.18
N GLY A 59 -13.93 32.14 -13.80
CA GLY A 59 -12.96 32.39 -12.75
C GLY A 59 -13.47 31.98 -11.37
N ASP A 60 -12.68 31.17 -10.68
CA ASP A 60 -12.56 31.25 -9.24
C ASP A 60 -11.08 31.14 -8.88
N THR A 61 -10.59 32.13 -8.12
CA THR A 61 -9.16 32.33 -7.88
C THR A 61 -8.72 31.42 -6.74
N HIS A 62 -8.55 30.14 -7.01
CA HIS A 62 -7.72 29.30 -6.14
C HIS A 62 -6.25 29.54 -6.49
N PRO A 63 -5.37 29.79 -5.51
CA PRO A 63 -3.94 29.92 -5.78
C PRO A 63 -3.43 28.63 -6.45
N PRO A 64 -2.46 28.71 -7.37
CA PRO A 64 -1.86 27.53 -8.02
C PRO A 64 -0.94 26.74 -7.08
N ASP A 65 -1.23 26.76 -5.77
CA ASP A 65 -0.39 26.24 -4.70
C ASP A 65 -0.85 24.84 -4.27
N LEU A 66 0.10 23.92 -4.36
CA LEU A 66 0.03 22.51 -3.96
C LEU A 66 -0.90 21.67 -4.85
N GLU A 67 -0.40 21.26 -6.03
CA GLU A 67 -0.86 20.01 -6.63
C GLU A 67 -0.75 18.93 -5.54
N GLU A 68 -1.89 18.54 -4.96
CA GLU A 68 -1.96 17.48 -3.96
C GLU A 68 -1.38 16.24 -4.64
N LEU A 69 -0.17 15.85 -4.22
CA LEU A 69 0.57 14.74 -4.82
C LEU A 69 -0.14 13.44 -4.46
N VAL A 70 -1.20 13.09 -5.19
CA VAL A 70 -1.97 11.88 -4.99
C VAL A 70 -1.31 10.73 -5.76
N TYR A 71 -1.02 9.64 -5.06
CA TYR A 71 -0.47 8.43 -5.66
C TYR A 71 -1.52 7.32 -5.72
N GLU A 72 -1.61 6.64 -6.86
CA GLU A 72 -2.32 5.38 -7.01
C GLU A 72 -1.37 4.23 -6.71
N CYS A 73 -1.76 3.34 -5.79
CA CYS A 73 -0.94 2.21 -5.40
C CYS A 73 -1.47 0.91 -6.00
N PHE A 74 -0.56 0.03 -6.41
CA PHE A 74 -0.88 -1.28 -6.94
C PHE A 74 -0.05 -2.35 -6.25
N LEU A 75 -0.71 -3.42 -5.81
CA LEU A 75 -0.07 -4.64 -5.34
C LEU A 75 0.21 -5.55 -6.53
N ASN A 76 1.45 -6.01 -6.70
CA ASN A 76 1.80 -7.07 -7.64
C ASN A 76 2.10 -8.36 -6.86
N ASP A 77 1.33 -9.42 -7.11
CA ASP A 77 1.48 -10.70 -6.40
C ASP A 77 2.47 -11.61 -7.14
N TYR A 78 3.55 -12.04 -6.48
CA TYR A 78 4.54 -12.98 -7.01
C TYR A 78 4.52 -14.33 -6.29
N SER A 79 3.61 -14.49 -5.34
CA SER A 79 3.60 -15.58 -4.39
C SER A 79 3.20 -16.91 -5.02
N SER A 80 3.69 -18.00 -4.43
CA SER A 80 3.26 -19.35 -4.82
C SER A 80 1.94 -19.75 -4.17
N ASN A 81 1.66 -19.22 -2.97
CA ASN A 81 0.48 -19.58 -2.18
C ASN A 81 -0.68 -18.59 -2.34
N GLY A 82 -0.44 -17.46 -3.01
CA GLY A 82 -1.42 -16.41 -3.30
C GLY A 82 -1.47 -15.33 -2.24
N THR A 83 -1.69 -14.09 -2.69
CA THR A 83 -2.03 -12.94 -1.85
C THR A 83 -3.51 -12.60 -2.04
N ALA A 84 -4.24 -12.29 -0.97
CA ALA A 84 -5.64 -11.85 -1.04
C ALA A 84 -5.80 -10.39 -0.59
N VAL A 85 -6.69 -9.64 -1.24
CA VAL A 85 -7.06 -8.28 -0.86
C VAL A 85 -8.57 -8.24 -0.58
N ASN A 86 -8.96 -7.83 0.62
CA ASN A 86 -10.35 -7.84 1.10
C ASN A 86 -11.07 -9.18 0.83
N GLY A 87 -10.38 -10.29 1.15
CA GLY A 87 -10.87 -11.65 0.93
C GLY A 87 -10.81 -12.17 -0.51
N ASN A 88 -10.46 -11.33 -1.50
CA ASN A 88 -10.38 -11.73 -2.90
C ASN A 88 -8.94 -12.08 -3.29
N LEU A 89 -8.71 -13.29 -3.80
CA LEU A 89 -7.39 -13.72 -4.25
C LEU A 89 -6.93 -12.90 -5.46
N VAL A 90 -5.74 -12.30 -5.39
CA VAL A 90 -5.09 -11.61 -6.51
C VAL A 90 -4.45 -12.64 -7.44
N GLY A 91 -3.57 -13.48 -6.88
CA GLY A 91 -2.94 -14.59 -7.59
C GLY A 91 -1.65 -14.20 -8.32
N LYS A 92 -0.75 -15.17 -8.43
CA LYS A 92 0.61 -14.97 -8.98
C LYS A 92 0.59 -14.35 -10.38
N GLY A 93 1.39 -13.29 -10.54
CA GLY A 93 1.54 -12.54 -11.80
C GLY A 93 0.44 -11.51 -12.04
N ASN A 94 -0.58 -11.45 -11.19
CA ASN A 94 -1.64 -10.45 -11.29
C ASN A 94 -1.36 -9.26 -10.38
N SER A 95 -2.00 -8.15 -10.72
CA SER A 95 -1.95 -6.91 -9.94
C SER A 95 -3.33 -6.48 -9.47
N ARG A 96 -3.37 -5.76 -8.35
CA ARG A 96 -4.60 -5.19 -7.79
C ARG A 96 -4.34 -3.76 -7.31
N GLN A 97 -5.18 -2.81 -7.73
CA GLN A 97 -5.16 -1.46 -7.18
C GLN A 97 -5.55 -1.52 -5.69
N LEU A 98 -4.81 -0.80 -4.85
CA LEU A 98 -5.06 -0.67 -3.42
C LEU A 98 -5.67 0.69 -3.10
N ARG A 99 -6.48 0.72 -2.03
CA ARG A 99 -7.03 1.93 -1.40
C ARG A 99 -6.84 1.86 0.10
N SER A 100 -6.71 3.01 0.77
CA SER A 100 -6.63 3.03 2.23
C SER A 100 -7.78 2.27 2.87
N GLY A 101 -7.45 1.41 3.83
CA GLY A 101 -8.39 0.51 4.49
C GLY A 101 -8.41 -0.91 3.91
N ASP A 102 -7.78 -1.16 2.76
CA ASP A 102 -7.69 -2.51 2.19
C ASP A 102 -6.89 -3.46 3.09
N GLU A 103 -7.44 -4.63 3.35
CA GLU A 103 -6.79 -5.72 4.07
C GLU A 103 -6.06 -6.64 3.10
N ILE A 104 -4.75 -6.79 3.27
CA ILE A 104 -3.90 -7.68 2.48
C ILE A 104 -3.58 -8.91 3.32
N ILE A 105 -3.97 -10.10 2.88
CA ILE A 105 -3.72 -11.35 3.58
C ILE A 105 -2.72 -12.21 2.80
N VAL A 106 -1.64 -12.59 3.48
CA VAL A 106 -0.54 -13.42 2.97
C VAL A 106 -0.70 -14.87 3.42
N LEU A 107 -0.98 -15.08 4.70
CA LEU A 107 -1.29 -16.39 5.26
C LEU A 107 -2.69 -16.33 5.89
N PRO A 108 -3.73 -16.84 5.21
CA PRO A 108 -5.09 -16.74 5.72
C PRO A 108 -5.32 -17.70 6.89
N PRO A 109 -6.12 -17.32 7.88
CA PRO A 109 -6.38 -18.17 9.05
C PRO A 109 -7.03 -19.52 8.69
N SER A 110 -7.73 -19.59 7.55
CA SER A 110 -8.29 -20.85 7.02
C SER A 110 -7.23 -21.88 6.60
N ARG A 111 -5.97 -21.48 6.43
CA ARG A 111 -4.85 -22.37 6.05
C ARG A 111 -3.84 -22.59 7.17
N VAL A 112 -3.67 -21.60 8.05
CA VAL A 112 -2.59 -21.63 9.06
C VAL A 112 -3.10 -21.50 10.50
N GLY A 113 -4.39 -21.27 10.70
CA GLY A 113 -4.94 -20.93 12.02
C GLY A 113 -4.83 -19.43 12.32
N HIS A 114 -5.54 -18.98 13.35
CA HIS A 114 -5.52 -17.56 13.73
C HIS A 114 -4.18 -17.10 14.31
N ASP A 115 -3.46 -18.00 14.97
CA ASP A 115 -2.17 -17.72 15.65
C ASP A 115 -0.96 -17.75 14.70
N GLU A 116 -1.17 -18.01 13.41
CA GLU A 116 -0.10 -17.97 12.41
C GLU A 116 -0.50 -17.13 11.21
N MET A 117 -1.64 -16.44 11.28
CA MET A 117 -2.14 -15.65 10.17
C MET A 117 -1.19 -14.48 9.91
N VAL A 118 -1.03 -14.10 8.64
CA VAL A 118 -0.23 -12.93 8.30
C VAL A 118 -1.07 -12.03 7.40
N GLY A 119 -1.33 -10.83 7.90
CA GLY A 119 -2.08 -9.80 7.21
C GLY A 119 -1.48 -8.42 7.39
N PHE A 120 -1.92 -7.47 6.56
CA PHE A 120 -1.52 -6.08 6.57
C PHE A 120 -2.73 -5.20 6.33
N LEU A 121 -2.78 -4.04 6.97
CA LEU A 121 -3.74 -2.99 6.65
C LEU A 121 -3.04 -1.94 5.79
N PHE A 122 -3.52 -1.74 4.57
CA PHE A 122 -2.96 -0.74 3.68
C PHE A 122 -3.49 0.65 4.04
N ARG A 123 -2.59 1.64 4.10
CA ARG A 123 -2.94 3.04 4.30
C ARG A 123 -2.08 3.92 3.42
N ASN A 124 -2.70 4.69 2.54
CA ASN A 124 -2.05 5.64 1.67
C ASN A 124 -2.20 7.05 2.25
N SER A 125 -1.10 7.60 2.77
CA SER A 125 -1.13 8.95 3.38
C SER A 125 -1.24 10.10 2.36
N THR A 126 -1.23 9.79 1.07
CA THR A 126 -1.40 10.75 -0.03
C THR A 126 -2.82 10.78 -0.58
N GLU A 127 -3.70 9.89 -0.13
CA GLU A 127 -5.13 9.98 -0.42
C GLU A 127 -5.73 11.14 0.39
N SER A 128 -6.37 12.08 -0.29
CA SER A 128 -7.17 13.12 0.37
C SER A 128 -8.37 12.43 1.03
N LEU A 129 -8.27 12.21 2.34
CA LEU A 129 -9.37 11.69 3.14
C LEU A 129 -10.41 12.80 3.31
N HIS A 130 -11.42 12.85 2.44
CA HIS A 130 -12.66 13.54 2.79
C HIS A 130 -13.34 12.75 3.94
N GLU A 131 -13.20 13.29 5.16
CA GLU A 131 -13.69 12.96 6.52
C GLU A 131 -15.00 12.13 6.69
N PRO A 132 -15.31 11.48 7.86
CA PRO A 132 -14.92 11.86 9.23
C PRO A 132 -14.44 10.77 10.21
N GLU A 133 -13.87 11.30 11.29
CA GLU A 133 -13.61 10.80 12.64
C GLU A 133 -14.42 9.56 13.11
N GLU A 134 -13.90 8.35 12.92
CA GLU A 134 -14.09 7.21 13.85
C GLU A 134 -13.10 6.08 13.51
N VAL A 135 -11.84 6.25 13.92
CA VAL A 135 -10.84 5.18 13.81
C VAL A 135 -10.92 4.32 15.06
N ARG A 136 -11.57 3.15 14.95
CA ARG A 136 -11.46 2.11 16.00
C ARG A 136 -10.00 1.74 16.19
N MET A 137 -9.47 2.03 17.37
CA MET A 137 -8.15 1.55 17.79
C MET A 137 -8.17 0.02 17.86
N LEU A 138 -7.61 -0.64 16.86
CA LEU A 138 -7.13 -2.01 17.01
C LEU A 138 -5.76 -1.93 17.68
N ALA A 139 -5.55 -2.71 18.74
CA ALA A 139 -4.25 -2.82 19.41
C ALA A 139 -3.20 -3.21 18.35
N LEU A 140 -2.22 -2.35 18.17
CA LEU A 140 -1.33 -2.31 17.02
C LEU A 140 0.09 -2.54 17.52
N GLU A 141 0.64 -3.72 17.26
CA GLU A 141 1.82 -4.17 18.00
C GLU A 141 3.15 -3.81 17.32
N GLU A 142 3.24 -3.59 15.99
CA GLU A 142 4.49 -3.14 15.35
C GLU A 142 4.25 -2.22 14.13
N LEU A 143 4.89 -1.04 14.13
CA LEU A 143 4.76 -0.02 13.09
C LEU A 143 5.89 -0.13 12.05
N VAL A 144 5.55 -0.47 10.81
CA VAL A 144 6.45 -0.28 9.65
C VAL A 144 6.13 1.07 9.00
N ILE A 145 6.92 2.09 9.29
CA ILE A 145 6.72 3.44 8.73
C ILE A 145 7.33 3.48 7.32
N CYS A 146 6.51 3.17 6.30
CA CYS A 146 6.82 3.50 4.91
C CYS A 146 6.20 4.87 4.56
N PRO A 147 6.91 5.75 3.83
CA PRO A 147 6.44 7.09 3.51
C PRO A 147 5.15 7.20 2.69
N ILE A 148 4.66 6.11 2.08
CA ILE A 148 3.35 6.08 1.42
C ILE A 148 2.36 5.17 2.14
N CYS A 149 2.74 3.94 2.50
CA CYS A 149 1.78 2.84 2.33
C CYS A 149 1.43 1.93 3.50
N MET A 150 1.95 2.06 4.73
CA MET A 150 1.64 1.02 5.71
C MET A 150 1.50 1.43 7.17
N GLN A 151 0.45 0.88 7.76
CA GLN A 151 0.41 0.44 9.13
C GLN A 151 0.32 -1.09 9.09
N ALA A 152 1.45 -1.79 9.24
CA ALA A 152 1.43 -3.25 9.32
C ALA A 152 0.68 -3.65 10.60
N ILE A 153 -0.34 -4.49 10.50
CA ILE A 153 -0.95 -5.14 11.66
C ILE A 153 -0.38 -6.56 11.68
N TYR A 154 0.74 -6.73 12.38
CA TYR A 154 1.23 -8.06 12.69
C TYR A 154 0.32 -8.68 13.75
N LYS A 155 -0.19 -9.88 13.48
CA LYS A 155 -0.74 -10.76 14.51
C LYS A 155 -0.04 -12.10 14.35
N CYS A 156 0.91 -12.38 15.23
CA CYS A 156 1.13 -13.76 15.68
C CYS A 156 -0.12 -14.19 16.47
#